data_AF-A0A1S1H1B5-F1
#
_entry.id   AF-A0A1S1H1B5-F1
#
_cell.length_a   1.000
_cell.length_b   1.000
_cell.length_c   1.000
_cell.angle_alpha   90.00
_cell.angle_beta   90.00
_cell.angle_gamma   90.00
#
_symmetry.space_group_name_H-M   'P 1'
#
loop_
_entity.id
_entity.type
_entity.pdbx_description
1 polymer ?
#
loop_
_entity_poly.entity_id
_entity_poly.type
_entity_poly.pdbx_seq_one_letter_code
_entity_poly.pdbx_strand_id
1 'polypeptide(L)'
;MRKIVLTSVVLLSLLTSVGCSKHKEKAKVAEPVTTEQTTQDNTKLYKEAGLLTFKNEKQLELGELDTKSRATYAHIQLKDSDEPKKKREPKLKFDPVGWHNYKFYYGDGTKEAWLMNRGHLVGYQFSGLNDEGRNLVPMTAWLNTGSFTGTDDKNQSSMLYYENGLDSWLANHPNYYLDYKVTAVYKDDELIPRQIELQYVGIDQDGKLLEIQLGSNKEKIDQYSVTHVALDNISANAEINYADGTAKNTVKSAEERAAEQKAAEEKAKKEAEEKETQEKAKKEAEQKAKEEQTKQETEAPAEESHSSNSGGYYRDKNGRWHRSNGKFASKKEIREAGLQW
;
A
#
# COMPACT_ATOMS: atom_id res chain seq x y z
N MET A 1 61.06 57.04 -24.07
CA MET A 1 61.41 55.61 -23.98
C MET A 1 60.57 54.83 -24.99
N ARG A 2 61.18 53.83 -25.62
CA ARG A 2 60.78 53.18 -26.87
C ARG A 2 59.52 52.33 -26.73
N LYS A 3 58.69 52.33 -27.78
CA LYS A 3 57.54 51.41 -27.98
C LYS A 3 58.05 50.00 -28.26
N ILE A 4 57.46 48.99 -27.62
CA ILE A 4 57.60 47.59 -28.00
C ILE A 4 56.19 47.04 -28.23
N VAL A 5 55.94 46.64 -29.48
CA VAL A 5 54.81 45.81 -29.91
C VAL A 5 55.37 44.40 -30.03
N LEU A 6 54.71 43.41 -29.44
CA LEU A 6 54.96 42.01 -29.72
C LEU A 6 53.63 41.25 -29.75
N THR A 7 53.36 40.73 -30.93
CA THR A 7 52.20 39.97 -31.38
C THR A 7 52.23 38.54 -30.84
N SER A 8 51.13 38.09 -30.23
CA SER A 8 50.93 36.69 -29.85
C SER A 8 50.31 35.90 -31.00
N VAL A 9 51.01 34.85 -31.41
CA VAL A 9 50.59 33.81 -32.35
C VAL A 9 49.72 32.80 -31.59
N VAL A 10 48.49 32.57 -32.06
CA VAL A 10 47.65 31.46 -31.59
C VAL A 10 47.70 30.36 -32.64
N LEU A 11 48.23 29.21 -32.22
CA LEU A 11 48.36 27.99 -33.02
C LEU A 11 46.99 27.28 -33.10
N LEU A 12 46.50 27.07 -34.32
CA LEU A 12 45.31 26.27 -34.61
C LEU A 12 45.73 24.81 -34.82
N SER A 13 45.31 23.91 -33.92
CA SER A 13 45.45 22.46 -34.08
C SER A 13 44.09 21.78 -34.18
N LEU A 14 43.77 21.31 -35.39
CA LEU A 14 42.79 20.25 -35.65
C LEU A 14 43.48 18.90 -35.49
N LEU A 15 42.82 17.91 -34.87
CA LEU A 15 42.90 16.48 -35.23
C LEU A 15 41.90 15.62 -34.43
N THR A 16 40.95 15.07 -35.19
CA THR A 16 40.39 13.70 -35.20
C THR A 16 39.58 13.10 -34.03
N SER A 17 38.43 12.58 -34.45
CA SER A 17 37.44 11.74 -33.81
C SER A 17 37.92 10.32 -33.43
N VAL A 18 37.48 9.85 -32.26
CA VAL A 18 37.15 8.42 -32.03
C VAL A 18 35.88 8.37 -31.18
N GLY A 19 34.86 7.70 -31.69
CA GLY A 19 33.60 7.47 -30.98
C GLY A 19 33.67 6.25 -30.05
N CYS A 20 32.92 6.32 -28.96
CA CYS A 20 32.32 5.14 -28.33
C CYS A 20 30.99 5.53 -27.65
N SER A 21 29.92 5.07 -28.29
CA SER A 21 28.63 4.60 -27.78
C SER A 21 28.10 5.12 -26.44
N LYS A 22 27.05 5.94 -26.51
CA LYS A 22 26.00 6.01 -25.49
C LYS A 22 24.66 5.84 -26.19
N HIS A 23 24.01 4.71 -25.98
CA HIS A 23 22.57 4.58 -26.21
C HIS A 23 21.85 5.48 -25.20
N LYS A 24 21.45 6.68 -25.66
CA LYS A 24 20.36 7.44 -25.08
C LYS A 24 19.13 7.12 -25.90
N GLU A 25 18.19 6.42 -25.28
CA GLU A 25 16.84 6.23 -25.80
C GLU A 25 16.21 7.63 -25.94
N LYS A 26 16.00 8.06 -27.19
CA LYS A 26 15.32 9.32 -27.48
C LYS A 26 13.85 9.13 -27.19
N ALA A 27 13.35 9.78 -26.13
CA ALA A 27 11.93 10.02 -25.98
C ALA A 27 11.43 10.71 -27.26
N LYS A 28 10.45 10.08 -27.89
CA LYS A 28 9.83 10.53 -29.14
C LYS A 28 8.96 11.73 -28.79
N VAL A 29 9.49 12.94 -28.97
CA VAL A 29 8.73 14.19 -28.91
C VAL A 29 7.66 14.09 -29.99
N ALA A 30 6.39 14.01 -29.58
CA ALA A 30 5.27 14.13 -30.50
C ALA A 30 5.27 15.54 -31.10
N GLU A 31 5.15 15.64 -32.42
CA GLU A 31 5.09 16.93 -33.11
C GLU A 31 3.88 17.74 -32.61
N PRO A 32 4.04 19.05 -32.37
CA PRO A 32 2.94 19.89 -31.91
C PRO A 32 1.90 20.01 -33.01
N VAL A 33 0.68 19.57 -32.72
CA VAL A 33 -0.50 19.92 -33.52
C VAL A 33 -0.60 21.45 -33.54
N THR A 34 -0.38 21.99 -34.74
CA THR A 34 -0.36 23.42 -35.00
C THR A 34 -1.79 23.92 -35.08
N THR A 35 -2.35 24.33 -33.95
CA THR A 35 -3.54 25.20 -33.90
C THR A 35 -3.11 26.64 -34.13
N GLU A 36 -3.82 27.32 -35.03
CA GLU A 36 -3.55 28.65 -35.56
C GLU A 36 -3.37 29.73 -34.49
N GLN A 37 -2.45 30.66 -34.75
CA GLN A 37 -2.24 31.87 -33.97
C GLN A 37 -3.52 32.70 -33.89
N THR A 38 -3.92 33.07 -32.67
CA THR A 38 -4.61 34.33 -32.45
C THR A 38 -4.17 34.89 -31.10
N THR A 39 -3.87 36.18 -31.06
CA THR A 39 -3.93 37.07 -29.89
C THR A 39 -5.39 37.17 -29.40
N GLN A 40 -6.04 36.03 -29.22
CA GLN A 40 -7.43 35.91 -28.82
C GLN A 40 -7.49 36.14 -27.32
N ASP A 41 -8.53 36.86 -26.89
CA ASP A 41 -8.94 36.95 -25.50
C ASP A 41 -9.29 35.53 -25.00
N ASN A 42 -8.26 34.80 -24.54
CA ASN A 42 -8.37 33.43 -24.06
C ASN A 42 -9.09 33.35 -22.71
N THR A 43 -9.58 34.47 -22.16
CA THR A 43 -10.27 34.51 -20.86
C THR A 43 -11.46 33.55 -20.80
N LYS A 44 -12.21 33.37 -21.90
CA LYS A 44 -13.31 32.39 -21.93
C LYS A 44 -12.79 30.96 -21.78
N LEU A 45 -11.80 30.58 -22.61
CA LEU A 45 -11.19 29.24 -22.57
C LEU A 45 -10.62 28.92 -21.19
N TYR A 46 -9.87 29.86 -20.61
CA TYR A 46 -9.24 29.70 -19.30
C TYR A 46 -10.28 29.53 -18.19
N LYS A 47 -11.36 30.33 -18.24
CA LYS A 47 -12.45 30.19 -17.28
C LYS A 47 -13.16 28.84 -17.40
N GLU A 48 -13.41 28.37 -18.62
CA GLU A 48 -14.05 27.07 -18.88
C GLU A 48 -13.14 25.89 -18.49
N ALA A 49 -11.82 26.05 -18.60
CA ALA A 49 -10.81 25.08 -18.17
C ALA A 49 -10.44 25.19 -16.67
N GLY A 50 -11.01 26.14 -15.94
CA GLY A 50 -10.73 26.33 -14.51
C GLY A 50 -9.32 26.86 -14.19
N LEU A 51 -8.75 27.69 -15.06
CA LEU A 51 -7.40 28.25 -14.99
C LEU A 51 -7.40 29.73 -14.57
N LEU A 52 -6.26 30.25 -14.09
CA LEU A 52 -6.08 31.69 -13.88
C LEU A 52 -5.90 32.38 -15.23
N THR A 53 -6.63 33.47 -15.47
CA THR A 53 -6.47 34.25 -16.72
C THR A 53 -4.99 34.60 -16.93
N PHE A 54 -4.45 34.29 -18.11
CA PHE A 54 -3.05 34.51 -18.40
C PHE A 54 -2.71 36.00 -18.44
N LYS A 55 -1.84 36.44 -17.53
CA LYS A 55 -1.38 37.85 -17.43
C LYS A 55 0.11 38.01 -17.72
N ASN A 56 0.81 36.93 -18.06
CA ASN A 56 2.26 36.92 -18.26
C ASN A 56 3.04 37.48 -17.05
N GLU A 57 2.54 37.19 -15.86
CA GLU A 57 3.15 37.52 -14.56
C GLU A 57 2.80 36.44 -13.54
N LYS A 58 3.58 36.34 -12.46
CA LYS A 58 3.27 35.44 -11.35
C LYS A 58 1.92 35.83 -10.74
N GLN A 59 1.02 34.85 -10.62
CA GLN A 59 -0.25 34.99 -9.93
C GLN A 59 -0.35 33.93 -8.83
N LEU A 60 -0.90 34.30 -7.68
CA LEU A 60 -1.22 33.38 -6.59
C LEU A 60 -2.57 33.78 -6.00
N GLU A 61 -3.56 32.93 -6.16
CA GLU A 61 -4.89 33.05 -5.60
C GLU A 61 -5.08 32.00 -4.51
N LEU A 62 -5.53 32.42 -3.34
CA LEU A 62 -5.86 31.54 -2.23
C LEU A 62 -7.36 31.63 -1.98
N GLY A 63 -8.02 30.49 -1.93
CA GLY A 63 -9.42 30.43 -1.53
C GLY A 63 -9.59 30.93 -0.11
N GLU A 64 -10.71 31.60 0.15
CA GLU A 64 -11.08 31.97 1.51
C GLU A 64 -11.23 30.72 2.37
N LEU A 65 -10.95 30.88 3.67
CA LEU A 65 -11.28 29.84 4.62
C LEU A 65 -12.80 29.66 4.65
N ASP A 66 -13.27 28.42 4.67
CA ASP A 66 -14.71 28.17 4.70
C ASP A 66 -15.34 28.44 6.07
N THR A 67 -16.63 28.14 6.23
CA THR A 67 -17.37 28.37 7.48
C THR A 67 -16.86 27.57 8.68
N LYS A 68 -15.96 26.61 8.48
CA LYS A 68 -15.26 25.85 9.54
C LYS A 68 -13.79 26.25 9.66
N SER A 69 -13.42 27.36 9.04
CA SER A 69 -12.04 27.85 8.96
C SER A 69 -11.08 26.86 8.30
N ARG A 70 -11.58 26.03 7.37
CA ARG A 70 -10.77 25.08 6.59
C ARG A 70 -10.21 25.78 5.35
N ALA A 71 -8.95 25.49 5.00
CA ALA A 71 -8.39 25.90 3.72
C ALA A 71 -9.11 25.18 2.58
N THR A 72 -9.38 25.90 1.48
CA THR A 72 -10.20 25.40 0.37
C THR A 72 -9.34 25.06 -0.84
N TYR A 73 -8.67 26.05 -1.43
CA TYR A 73 -7.74 25.85 -2.54
C TYR A 73 -6.59 26.87 -2.53
N ALA A 74 -5.51 26.51 -3.21
CA ALA A 74 -4.46 27.44 -3.63
C ALA A 74 -4.21 27.25 -5.13
N HIS A 75 -4.14 28.36 -5.88
CA HIS A 75 -4.01 28.37 -7.33
C HIS A 75 -2.90 29.32 -7.72
N ILE A 76 -1.88 28.81 -8.41
CA ILE A 76 -0.71 29.58 -8.80
C ILE A 76 -0.52 29.51 -10.32
N GLN A 77 -0.05 30.61 -10.90
CA GLN A 77 0.49 30.64 -12.26
C GLN A 77 1.88 31.28 -12.20
N LEU A 78 2.92 30.56 -12.62
CA LEU A 78 4.31 31.00 -12.47
C LEU A 78 5.23 30.37 -13.53
N LYS A 79 6.39 30.99 -13.77
CA LYS A 79 7.54 30.39 -14.48
C LYS A 79 8.68 30.06 -13.52
N ASP A 80 9.67 29.31 -13.98
CA ASP A 80 10.88 28.92 -13.21
C ASP A 80 11.52 30.11 -12.47
N SER A 81 11.69 31.25 -13.14
CA SER A 81 12.33 32.43 -12.53
C SER A 81 11.54 33.09 -11.39
N ASP A 82 10.26 32.74 -11.21
CA ASP A 82 9.36 33.28 -10.19
C ASP A 82 9.39 32.51 -8.86
N GLU A 83 10.12 31.39 -8.82
CA GLU A 83 10.32 30.58 -7.63
C GLU A 83 11.05 31.36 -6.52
N PRO A 84 10.74 31.08 -5.24
CA PRO A 84 11.27 31.84 -4.12
C PRO A 84 12.75 31.54 -3.92
N LYS A 85 13.56 32.61 -3.97
CA LYS A 85 15.00 32.56 -3.70
C LYS A 85 15.35 32.45 -2.21
N LYS A 86 14.39 32.76 -1.34
CA LYS A 86 14.58 32.68 0.11
C LYS A 86 14.45 31.23 0.56
N LYS A 87 15.30 30.81 1.49
CA LYS A 87 15.16 29.50 2.14
C LYS A 87 13.86 29.46 2.94
N ARG A 88 13.12 28.35 2.82
CA ARG A 88 11.93 28.06 3.64
C ARG A 88 12.25 28.16 5.13
N GLU A 89 11.28 28.62 5.91
CA GLU A 89 11.43 28.55 7.36
C GLU A 89 11.57 27.08 7.80
N PRO A 90 12.45 26.79 8.78
CA PRO A 90 12.69 25.42 9.22
C PRO A 90 11.46 24.81 9.91
N LYS A 91 10.52 25.63 10.40
CA LYS A 91 9.33 25.20 11.12
C LYS A 91 8.17 26.17 10.88
N LEU A 92 7.02 25.60 10.54
CA LEU A 92 5.73 26.28 10.50
C LEU A 92 5.11 26.33 11.91
N LYS A 93 4.45 27.45 12.22
CA LYS A 93 3.78 27.75 13.49
C LYS A 93 2.25 27.69 13.39
N PHE A 94 1.67 27.91 12.21
CA PHE A 94 0.23 27.90 12.03
C PHE A 94 -0.30 26.47 12.12
N ASP A 95 -1.27 26.24 13.00
CA ASP A 95 -1.96 24.96 13.15
C ASP A 95 -3.31 25.05 12.44
N PRO A 96 -3.49 24.38 11.29
CA PRO A 96 -4.78 24.38 10.61
C PRO A 96 -5.83 23.64 11.45
N VAL A 97 -7.11 23.87 11.13
CA VAL A 97 -8.21 23.22 11.85
C VAL A 97 -8.09 21.70 11.80
N GLY A 98 -8.48 21.05 12.90
CA GLY A 98 -8.31 19.60 13.10
C GLY A 98 -6.87 19.16 13.40
N TRP A 99 -5.91 20.07 13.52
CA TRP A 99 -4.51 19.70 13.76
C TRP A 99 -4.30 18.94 15.08
N HIS A 100 -3.99 17.66 14.94
CA HIS A 100 -3.40 16.80 15.96
C HIS A 100 -2.21 16.08 15.34
N ASN A 101 -1.12 15.92 16.08
CA ASN A 101 0.02 15.18 15.58
C ASN A 101 0.51 14.16 16.59
N TYR A 102 0.67 12.93 16.12
CA TYR A 102 1.05 11.78 16.91
C TYR A 102 2.32 11.19 16.34
N LYS A 103 3.17 10.66 17.22
CA LYS A 103 4.31 9.86 16.83
C LYS A 103 3.90 8.39 16.92
N PHE A 104 3.77 7.72 15.77
CA PHE A 104 3.25 6.37 15.67
C PHE A 104 4.32 5.40 15.18
N TYR A 105 4.26 4.17 15.69
CA TYR A 105 5.05 3.08 15.17
C TYR A 105 4.69 2.81 13.70
N TYR A 106 5.63 2.28 12.94
CA TYR A 106 5.38 1.79 11.58
C TYR A 106 6.20 0.52 11.30
N GLY A 107 5.88 -0.19 10.21
CA GLY A 107 6.57 -1.42 9.83
C GLY A 107 6.50 -2.50 10.91
N ASP A 108 7.67 -3.01 11.31
CA ASP A 108 7.83 -4.05 12.33
C ASP A 108 7.63 -3.56 13.77
N GLY A 109 7.35 -2.26 13.96
CA GLY A 109 7.09 -1.70 15.29
C GLY A 109 8.36 -1.31 16.04
N THR A 110 9.53 -1.32 15.39
CA THR A 110 10.80 -0.89 15.99
C THR A 110 11.07 0.61 15.84
N LYS A 111 10.36 1.28 14.94
CA LYS A 111 10.55 2.71 14.62
C LYS A 111 9.25 3.46 14.70
N GLU A 112 9.36 4.76 14.97
CA GLU A 112 8.24 5.69 15.03
C GLU A 112 8.44 6.88 14.09
N ALA A 113 7.33 7.44 13.62
CA ALA A 113 7.29 8.62 12.77
C ALA A 113 6.14 9.53 13.17
N TRP A 114 6.28 10.83 12.93
CA TRP A 114 5.17 11.77 13.04
C TRP A 114 4.15 11.49 11.93
N LEU A 115 2.88 11.36 12.31
CA LEU A 115 1.81 11.05 11.37
C LEU A 115 1.54 12.21 10.41
N MET A 116 1.42 13.43 10.93
CA MET A 116 0.94 14.58 10.19
C MET A 116 2.04 15.61 9.93
N ASN A 117 1.94 16.26 8.78
CA ASN A 117 2.60 17.53 8.46
C ASN A 117 1.54 18.62 8.33
N ARG A 118 1.96 19.86 8.61
CA ARG A 118 1.27 21.06 8.12
C ARG A 118 1.59 21.13 6.63
N GLY A 119 0.78 20.43 5.84
CA GLY A 119 1.01 20.23 4.41
C GLY A 119 0.58 21.47 3.64
N HIS A 120 1.43 21.90 2.73
CA HIS A 120 1.10 22.98 1.80
C HIS A 120 0.09 22.49 0.76
N LEU A 121 -0.91 23.31 0.40
CA LEU A 121 -1.69 23.04 -0.83
C LEU A 121 -0.77 23.26 -2.03
N VAL A 122 -0.30 24.49 -2.26
CA VAL A 122 0.79 24.76 -3.22
C VAL A 122 2.11 24.83 -2.46
N GLY A 123 3.03 23.90 -2.77
CA GLY A 123 4.34 23.75 -2.15
C GLY A 123 5.16 25.04 -2.08
N TYR A 124 6.04 25.13 -1.08
CA TYR A 124 6.87 26.31 -0.85
C TYR A 124 7.71 26.68 -2.08
N GLN A 125 8.23 25.69 -2.81
CA GLN A 125 9.06 25.94 -4.00
C GLN A 125 8.34 26.73 -5.09
N PHE A 126 7.00 26.73 -5.11
CA PHE A 126 6.22 27.55 -6.03
C PHE A 126 5.68 28.81 -5.34
N SER A 127 5.03 28.64 -4.19
CA SER A 127 4.29 29.72 -3.52
C SER A 127 5.19 30.69 -2.74
N GLY A 128 6.26 30.18 -2.12
CA GLY A 128 7.07 30.91 -1.15
C GLY A 128 6.37 31.19 0.18
N LEU A 129 5.21 30.59 0.43
CA LEU A 129 4.41 30.81 1.63
C LEU A 129 4.88 29.92 2.78
N ASN A 130 4.97 30.47 4.01
CA ASN A 130 5.20 29.69 5.23
C ASN A 130 3.88 29.52 6.01
N ASP A 131 3.61 30.39 6.98
CA ASP A 131 2.47 30.31 7.90
C ASP A 131 1.17 30.96 7.35
N GLU A 132 0.82 30.66 6.10
CA GLU A 132 -0.43 31.11 5.48
C GLU A 132 -1.51 30.04 5.61
N GLY A 133 -2.49 30.29 6.48
CA GLY A 133 -3.52 29.30 6.84
C GLY A 133 -4.43 28.88 5.69
N ARG A 134 -4.59 29.71 4.65
CA ARG A 134 -5.34 29.33 3.43
C ARG A 134 -4.57 28.37 2.53
N ASN A 135 -3.29 28.15 2.79
CA ASN A 135 -2.43 27.24 2.04
C ASN A 135 -1.92 26.06 2.89
N LEU A 136 -2.50 25.83 4.08
CA LEU A 136 -2.07 24.76 4.98
C LEU A 136 -3.25 23.89 5.43
N VAL A 137 -3.08 22.58 5.33
CA VAL A 137 -4.02 21.58 5.85
C VAL A 137 -3.26 20.46 6.58
N PRO A 138 -3.88 19.71 7.51
CA PRO A 138 -3.27 18.51 8.04
C PRO A 138 -3.19 17.44 6.94
N MET A 139 -1.97 17.08 6.56
CA MET A 139 -1.69 15.98 5.62
C MET A 139 -0.86 14.91 6.30
N THR A 140 -1.10 13.64 6.00
CA THR A 140 -0.19 12.59 6.45
C THR A 140 1.21 12.81 5.86
N ALA A 141 2.26 12.38 6.56
CA ALA A 141 3.62 12.38 6.01
C ALA A 141 3.70 11.56 4.71
N TRP A 142 2.91 10.48 4.63
CA TRP A 142 2.78 9.67 3.42
C TRP A 142 2.24 10.46 2.23
N LEU A 143 1.15 11.21 2.39
CA LEU A 143 0.60 12.08 1.36
C LEU A 143 1.55 13.24 1.05
N ASN A 144 2.13 13.87 2.06
CA ASN A 144 2.93 15.08 1.88
C ASN A 144 4.28 14.79 1.21
N THR A 145 5.06 13.85 1.75
CA THR A 145 6.45 13.56 1.30
C THR A 145 6.69 12.13 0.82
N GLY A 146 5.66 11.31 0.71
CA GLY A 146 5.76 9.96 0.15
C GLY A 146 6.30 8.90 1.09
N SER A 147 6.63 9.25 2.34
CA SER A 147 7.25 8.34 3.30
C SER A 147 6.83 8.66 4.73
N PHE A 148 6.94 7.68 5.63
CA PHE A 148 6.80 7.92 7.07
C PHE A 148 7.89 8.86 7.60
N THR A 149 9.12 8.74 7.08
CA THR A 149 10.26 9.58 7.49
C THR A 149 11.08 10.00 6.29
N GLY A 150 11.51 11.26 6.26
CA GLY A 150 12.23 11.82 5.12
C GLY A 150 11.30 12.05 3.94
N THR A 151 11.78 11.73 2.75
CA THR A 151 11.10 11.99 1.47
C THR A 151 11.24 10.78 0.54
N ASP A 152 10.20 10.49 -0.23
CA ASP A 152 10.22 9.56 -1.36
C ASP A 152 9.51 10.23 -2.54
N ASP A 153 10.30 10.84 -3.42
CA ASP A 153 9.84 11.54 -4.62
C ASP A 153 9.42 10.61 -5.76
N LYS A 154 9.47 9.29 -5.56
CA LYS A 154 8.98 8.28 -6.52
C LYS A 154 7.59 7.76 -6.14
N ASN A 155 7.10 8.11 -4.95
CA ASN A 155 5.79 7.68 -4.51
C ASN A 155 4.68 8.52 -5.19
N GLN A 156 4.07 7.94 -6.23
CA GLN A 156 2.97 8.54 -6.98
C GLN A 156 1.69 8.80 -6.16
N SER A 157 1.63 8.37 -4.90
CA SER A 157 0.55 8.70 -3.96
C SER A 157 0.86 9.94 -3.11
N SER A 158 1.94 10.67 -3.41
CA SER A 158 2.38 11.84 -2.64
C SER A 158 2.42 13.12 -3.46
N MET A 159 2.18 14.26 -2.80
CA MET A 159 2.31 15.59 -3.38
C MET A 159 3.71 15.81 -3.96
N LEU A 160 4.75 15.41 -3.22
CA LEU A 160 6.14 15.60 -3.59
C LEU A 160 6.50 15.01 -4.96
N TYR A 161 5.94 13.85 -5.34
CA TYR A 161 6.15 13.27 -6.67
C TYR A 161 5.75 14.25 -7.79
N TYR A 162 4.55 14.82 -7.68
CA TYR A 162 4.01 15.71 -8.70
C TYR A 162 4.71 17.06 -8.66
N GLU A 163 4.91 17.63 -7.47
CA GLU A 163 5.55 18.94 -7.34
C GLU A 163 7.00 18.91 -7.86
N ASN A 164 7.78 17.85 -7.59
CA ASN A 164 9.12 17.72 -8.17
C ASN A 164 9.08 17.50 -9.70
N GLY A 165 8.08 16.79 -10.20
CA GLY A 165 7.88 16.63 -11.65
C GLY A 165 7.56 17.96 -12.35
N LEU A 166 6.68 18.77 -11.75
CA LEU A 166 6.29 20.09 -12.25
C LEU A 166 7.45 21.10 -12.17
N ASP A 167 8.21 21.09 -11.08
CA ASP A 167 9.45 21.86 -10.92
C ASP A 167 10.46 21.53 -12.02
N SER A 168 10.70 20.23 -12.24
CA SER A 168 11.57 19.78 -13.34
C SER A 168 11.04 20.20 -14.72
N TRP A 169 9.73 20.20 -14.92
CA TRP A 169 9.13 20.68 -16.16
C TRP A 169 9.38 22.18 -16.36
N LEU A 170 9.19 23.02 -15.32
CA LEU A 170 9.49 24.45 -15.35
C LEU A 170 10.96 24.71 -15.68
N ALA A 171 11.88 24.02 -15.01
CA ALA A 171 13.32 24.18 -15.23
C ALA A 171 13.74 23.84 -16.67
N ASN A 172 13.07 22.89 -17.32
CA ASN A 172 13.32 22.54 -18.72
C ASN A 172 12.60 23.45 -19.73
N HIS A 173 11.67 24.29 -19.27
CA HIS A 173 10.88 25.21 -20.08
C HIS A 173 10.83 26.61 -19.44
N PRO A 174 11.98 27.31 -19.28
CA PRO A 174 12.08 28.51 -18.44
C PRO A 174 11.25 29.71 -18.92
N ASN A 175 10.77 29.67 -20.17
CA ASN A 175 9.92 30.72 -20.75
C ASN A 175 8.42 30.37 -20.71
N TYR A 176 8.06 29.16 -20.28
CA TYR A 176 6.68 28.72 -20.14
C TYR A 176 6.20 28.93 -18.71
N TYR A 177 4.89 29.03 -18.57
CA TYR A 177 4.23 29.10 -17.29
C TYR A 177 3.61 27.74 -16.95
N LEU A 178 3.61 27.43 -15.66
CA LEU A 178 2.77 26.41 -15.06
C LEU A 178 1.55 27.11 -14.48
N ASP A 179 0.35 26.65 -14.81
CA ASP A 179 -0.87 26.92 -14.05
C ASP A 179 -1.18 25.69 -13.21
N TYR A 180 -1.16 25.84 -11.87
CA TYR A 180 -1.26 24.75 -10.91
C TYR A 180 -2.24 25.12 -9.79
N LYS A 181 -3.27 24.30 -9.61
CA LYS A 181 -4.27 24.45 -8.56
C LYS A 181 -4.29 23.21 -7.69
N VAL A 182 -4.36 23.43 -6.39
CA VAL A 182 -4.49 22.38 -5.38
C VAL A 182 -5.73 22.64 -4.55
N THR A 183 -6.62 21.65 -4.49
CA THR A 183 -7.91 21.73 -3.80
C THR A 183 -7.96 20.71 -2.67
N ALA A 184 -8.35 21.14 -1.47
CA ALA A 184 -8.62 20.27 -0.34
C ALA A 184 -10.06 19.74 -0.42
N VAL A 185 -10.22 18.42 -0.51
CA VAL A 185 -11.53 17.77 -0.64
C VAL A 185 -11.95 17.20 0.72
N TYR A 186 -12.96 17.81 1.32
CA TYR A 186 -13.55 17.37 2.58
C TYR A 186 -14.84 16.60 2.32
N LYS A 187 -15.16 15.66 3.23
CA LYS A 187 -16.49 15.07 3.28
C LYS A 187 -17.31 15.78 4.35
N ASP A 188 -18.45 16.33 3.96
CA ASP A 188 -19.38 17.02 4.86
C ASP A 188 -18.64 18.04 5.76
N ASP A 189 -18.76 17.83 7.07
CA ASP A 189 -18.28 18.70 8.11
C ASP A 189 -16.88 18.32 8.66
N GLU A 190 -16.21 17.36 8.03
CA GLU A 190 -14.90 16.88 8.46
C GLU A 190 -13.82 17.97 8.44
N LEU A 191 -12.96 18.02 9.47
CA LEU A 191 -11.91 19.01 9.57
C LEU A 191 -10.63 18.64 8.80
N ILE A 192 -10.45 17.35 8.49
CA ILE A 192 -9.31 16.86 7.72
C ILE A 192 -9.77 16.55 6.29
N PRO A 193 -9.06 17.02 5.23
CA PRO A 193 -9.43 16.66 3.88
C PRO A 193 -9.20 15.16 3.66
N ARG A 194 -10.14 14.49 3.00
CA ARG A 194 -10.05 13.08 2.60
C ARG A 194 -9.07 12.91 1.45
N GLN A 195 -9.07 13.88 0.54
CA GLN A 195 -8.22 13.88 -0.65
C GLN A 195 -7.66 15.28 -0.91
N ILE A 196 -6.54 15.31 -1.61
CA ILE A 196 -6.01 16.50 -2.26
C ILE A 196 -6.10 16.29 -3.76
N GLU A 197 -6.73 17.25 -4.44
CA GLU A 197 -6.82 17.27 -5.90
C GLU A 197 -5.81 18.26 -6.46
N LEU A 198 -4.98 17.78 -7.38
CA LEU A 198 -3.99 18.55 -8.12
C LEU A 198 -4.52 18.73 -9.54
N GLN A 199 -4.47 19.96 -10.03
CA GLN A 199 -4.81 20.32 -11.39
C GLN A 199 -3.65 21.11 -11.98
N TYR A 200 -3.09 20.69 -13.12
CA TYR A 200 -1.98 21.39 -13.74
C TYR A 200 -2.00 21.37 -15.27
N VAL A 201 -1.49 22.44 -15.86
CA VAL A 201 -1.27 22.59 -17.30
C VAL A 201 -0.12 23.57 -17.56
N GLY A 202 0.61 23.38 -18.65
CA GLY A 202 1.60 24.32 -19.13
C GLY A 202 0.97 25.41 -19.99
N ILE A 203 1.59 26.58 -20.06
CA ILE A 203 1.16 27.70 -20.89
C ILE A 203 2.39 28.27 -21.58
N ASP A 204 2.37 28.34 -22.92
CA ASP A 204 3.45 28.99 -23.66
C ASP A 204 3.37 30.52 -23.61
N GLN A 205 4.34 31.19 -24.24
CA GLN A 205 4.43 32.65 -24.21
C GLN A 205 3.28 33.37 -24.91
N ASP A 206 2.56 32.66 -25.80
CA ASP A 206 1.42 33.17 -26.55
C ASP A 206 0.08 32.85 -25.85
N GLY A 207 0.12 32.20 -24.68
CA GLY A 207 -1.06 31.82 -23.92
C GLY A 207 -1.75 30.56 -24.43
N LYS A 208 -1.04 29.69 -25.17
CA LYS A 208 -1.53 28.38 -25.59
C LYS A 208 -1.29 27.34 -24.50
N LEU A 209 -2.30 26.51 -24.25
CA LEU A 209 -2.21 25.41 -23.28
C LEU A 209 -1.31 24.28 -23.81
N LEU A 210 -0.45 23.76 -22.93
CA LEU A 210 0.49 22.67 -23.16
C LEU A 210 0.20 21.55 -22.17
N GLU A 211 -0.06 20.36 -22.68
CA GLU A 211 -0.24 19.18 -21.84
C GLU A 211 1.06 18.83 -21.09
N ILE A 212 0.94 18.48 -19.81
CA ILE A 212 2.04 17.98 -18.98
C ILE A 212 1.71 16.54 -18.55
N GLN A 213 2.62 15.61 -18.82
CA GLN A 213 2.55 14.22 -18.38
C GLN A 213 3.73 13.89 -17.48
N LEU A 214 3.45 13.43 -16.26
CA LEU A 214 4.45 13.04 -15.26
C LEU A 214 4.60 11.51 -15.12
N GLY A 215 3.83 10.73 -15.88
CA GLY A 215 3.94 9.28 -15.95
C GLY A 215 3.28 8.55 -14.79
N SER A 216 2.33 9.18 -14.09
CA SER A 216 1.52 8.50 -13.09
C SER A 216 0.25 7.92 -13.69
N ASN A 217 -0.11 6.72 -13.25
CA ASN A 217 -1.41 6.12 -13.59
C ASN A 217 -2.61 6.82 -12.92
N LYS A 218 -2.38 7.82 -12.07
CA LYS A 218 -3.42 8.65 -11.45
C LYS A 218 -3.78 9.89 -12.29
N GLU A 219 -2.98 10.23 -13.30
CA GLU A 219 -3.22 11.36 -14.18
C GLU A 219 -4.45 11.13 -15.06
N LYS A 220 -5.35 12.12 -15.06
CA LYS A 220 -6.51 12.17 -15.94
C LYS A 220 -6.50 13.50 -16.67
N ILE A 221 -6.43 13.44 -17.99
CA ILE A 221 -6.40 14.64 -18.84
C ILE A 221 -7.84 14.94 -19.28
N ASP A 222 -8.26 16.20 -19.16
CA ASP A 222 -9.56 16.65 -19.63
C ASP A 222 -9.52 17.17 -21.09
N GLN A 223 -10.66 17.65 -21.58
CA GLN A 223 -10.80 18.15 -22.95
C GLN A 223 -9.97 19.41 -23.26
N TYR A 224 -9.43 20.09 -22.25
CA TYR A 224 -8.60 21.29 -22.38
C TYR A 224 -7.11 20.99 -22.19
N SER A 225 -6.71 19.71 -22.17
CA SER A 225 -5.35 19.26 -21.85
C SER A 225 -4.90 19.58 -20.42
N VAL A 226 -5.85 19.84 -19.51
CA VAL A 226 -5.55 20.03 -18.09
C VAL A 226 -5.50 18.66 -17.43
N THR A 227 -4.40 18.40 -16.73
CA THR A 227 -4.19 17.14 -16.01
C THR A 227 -4.72 17.26 -14.59
N HIS A 228 -5.50 16.27 -14.15
CA HIS A 228 -6.09 16.14 -12.82
C HIS A 228 -5.57 14.89 -12.13
N VAL A 229 -5.25 15.01 -10.84
CA VAL A 229 -4.79 13.92 -9.97
C VAL A 229 -5.49 14.02 -8.62
N ALA A 230 -6.05 12.92 -8.13
CA ALA A 230 -6.59 12.83 -6.77
C ALA A 230 -5.69 11.94 -5.89
N LEU A 231 -5.26 12.49 -4.76
CA LEU A 231 -4.40 11.81 -3.78
C LEU A 231 -5.14 11.63 -2.45
N ASP A 232 -5.11 10.41 -1.92
CA ASP A 232 -5.78 10.09 -0.66
C ASP A 232 -4.93 10.52 0.54
N ASN A 233 -5.55 11.21 1.51
CA ASN A 233 -4.90 11.66 2.74
C ASN A 233 -4.87 10.55 3.79
N ILE A 234 -4.19 9.45 3.48
CA ILE A 234 -4.15 8.23 4.28
C ILE A 234 -2.74 7.93 4.79
N SER A 235 -2.63 7.06 5.79
CA SER A 235 -1.36 6.47 6.21
C SER A 235 -1.58 5.03 6.67
N ALA A 236 -0.74 4.10 6.23
CA ALA A 236 -0.92 2.68 6.53
C ALA A 236 -0.80 2.34 8.04
N ASN A 237 -0.10 3.18 8.81
CA ASN A 237 0.08 3.00 10.25
C ASN A 237 -0.93 3.76 11.13
N ALA A 238 -2.02 4.29 10.54
CA ALA A 238 -2.99 5.08 11.28
C ALA A 238 -4.43 4.83 10.84
N GLU A 239 -5.33 4.81 11.81
CA GLU A 239 -6.75 5.05 11.62
C GLU A 239 -7.03 6.51 11.99
N ILE A 240 -7.38 7.32 10.99
CA ILE A 240 -7.59 8.78 11.14
C ILE A 240 -9.08 9.05 11.31
N ASN A 241 -9.44 9.79 12.36
CA ASN A 241 -10.75 10.39 12.50
C ASN A 241 -10.77 11.74 11.78
N TYR A 242 -11.30 11.76 10.56
CA TYR A 242 -11.32 12.97 9.73
C TYR A 242 -12.28 14.05 10.27
N ALA A 243 -13.24 13.67 11.13
CA ALA A 243 -14.18 14.60 11.72
C ALA A 243 -13.50 15.63 12.64
N ASP A 244 -12.51 15.21 13.42
CA ASP A 244 -11.83 16.06 14.41
C ASP A 244 -10.30 16.08 14.31
N GLY A 245 -9.72 15.19 13.50
CA GLY A 245 -8.29 15.05 13.26
C GLY A 245 -7.53 14.20 14.27
N THR A 246 -8.21 13.58 15.24
CA THR A 246 -7.59 12.58 16.10
C THR A 246 -7.23 11.31 15.32
N ALA A 247 -6.28 10.51 15.83
CA ALA A 247 -5.88 9.27 15.17
C ALA A 247 -5.46 8.19 16.17
N LYS A 248 -5.52 6.93 15.73
CA LYS A 248 -5.02 5.76 16.46
C LYS A 248 -3.95 5.05 15.65
N ASN A 249 -2.88 4.65 16.33
CA ASN A 249 -1.82 3.85 15.72
C ASN A 249 -2.35 2.43 15.45
N THR A 250 -2.19 1.94 14.22
CA THR A 250 -2.56 0.56 13.85
C THR A 250 -1.40 -0.43 14.02
N VAL A 251 -0.20 0.09 14.34
CA VAL A 251 1.04 -0.67 14.48
C VAL A 251 1.43 -0.73 15.95
N LYS A 252 1.32 -1.91 16.55
CA LYS A 252 1.90 -2.18 17.88
C LYS A 252 3.42 -2.10 17.86
N SER A 253 4.01 -1.77 19.01
CA SER A 253 5.46 -1.83 19.18
C SER A 253 5.99 -3.27 19.02
N ALA A 254 7.27 -3.39 18.69
CA ALA A 254 7.93 -4.70 18.60
C ALA A 254 7.88 -5.48 19.94
N GLU A 255 7.94 -4.78 21.07
CA GLU A 255 7.85 -5.37 22.41
C GLU A 255 6.47 -5.96 22.68
N GLU A 256 5.40 -5.21 22.41
CA GLU A 256 4.03 -5.69 22.55
C GLU A 256 3.76 -6.91 21.66
N ARG A 257 4.27 -6.91 20.42
CA ARG A 257 4.16 -8.05 19.51
C ARG A 257 4.90 -9.27 20.03
N ALA A 258 6.11 -9.10 20.54
CA ALA A 258 6.89 -10.19 21.13
C ALA A 258 6.21 -10.76 22.38
N ALA A 259 5.60 -9.91 23.21
CA ALA A 259 4.82 -10.35 24.37
C ALA A 259 3.58 -11.15 23.96
N GLU A 260 2.84 -10.71 22.94
CA GLU A 260 1.68 -11.43 22.40
C GLU A 260 2.05 -12.76 21.77
N GLN A 261 3.16 -12.82 21.03
CA GLN A 261 3.68 -14.06 20.47
C GLN A 261 4.07 -15.05 21.57
N LYS A 262 4.82 -14.62 22.58
CA LYS A 262 5.18 -15.46 23.72
C LYS A 262 3.93 -15.97 24.46
N ALA A 263 2.96 -15.10 24.72
CA ALA A 263 1.71 -15.49 25.37
C ALA A 263 0.90 -16.51 24.53
N ALA A 264 0.89 -16.34 23.20
CA ALA A 264 0.25 -17.29 22.30
C ALA A 264 0.97 -18.64 22.24
N GLU A 265 2.31 -18.64 22.21
CA GLU A 265 3.13 -19.86 22.25
C GLU A 265 2.95 -20.62 23.56
N GLU A 266 2.94 -19.93 24.70
CA GLU A 266 2.69 -20.54 26.01
C GLU A 266 1.28 -21.15 26.10
N LYS A 267 0.27 -20.46 25.56
CA LYS A 267 -1.09 -20.97 25.50
C LYS A 267 -1.19 -22.21 24.60
N ALA A 268 -0.59 -22.18 23.42
CA ALA A 268 -0.57 -23.32 22.50
C ALA A 268 0.15 -24.54 23.10
N LYS A 269 1.24 -24.32 23.83
CA LYS A 269 1.96 -25.40 24.53
C LYS A 269 1.10 -26.04 25.63
N LYS A 270 0.40 -25.24 26.45
CA LYS A 270 -0.52 -25.75 27.47
C LYS A 270 -1.68 -26.54 26.85
N GLU A 271 -2.28 -26.03 25.78
CA GLU A 271 -3.36 -26.74 25.06
C GLU A 271 -2.88 -28.07 24.44
N ALA A 272 -1.62 -28.14 23.98
CA ALA A 272 -1.02 -29.37 23.48
C ALA A 272 -0.76 -30.39 24.60
N GLU A 273 -0.21 -29.96 25.73
CA GLU A 273 0.02 -30.80 26.91
C GLU A 273 -1.28 -31.35 27.50
N GLU A 274 -2.34 -30.53 27.56
CA GLU A 274 -3.68 -30.96 27.98
C GLU A 274 -4.27 -32.00 27.03
N LYS A 275 -4.15 -31.79 25.71
CA LYS A 275 -4.60 -32.78 24.71
C LYS A 275 -3.85 -34.09 24.82
N GLU A 276 -2.53 -34.06 25.00
CA GLU A 276 -1.73 -35.28 25.18
C GLU A 276 -2.14 -36.03 26.45
N THR A 277 -2.41 -35.31 27.54
CA THR A 277 -2.87 -35.90 28.81
C THR A 277 -4.25 -36.53 28.67
N GLN A 278 -5.19 -35.86 28.01
CA GLN A 278 -6.53 -36.41 27.73
C GLN A 278 -6.46 -37.63 26.81
N GLU A 279 -5.59 -37.62 25.79
CA GLU A 279 -5.42 -38.77 24.89
C GLU A 279 -4.82 -39.98 25.60
N LYS A 280 -3.83 -39.77 26.48
CA LYS A 280 -3.27 -40.84 27.33
C LYS A 280 -4.34 -41.42 28.26
N ALA A 281 -5.11 -40.57 28.96
CA ALA A 281 -6.19 -41.02 29.84
C ALA A 281 -7.26 -41.81 29.07
N LYS A 282 -7.60 -41.40 27.83
CA LYS A 282 -8.54 -42.13 26.98
C LYS A 282 -7.99 -43.51 26.57
N LYS A 283 -6.73 -43.60 26.15
CA LYS A 283 -6.07 -44.86 25.79
C LYS A 283 -6.01 -45.82 26.99
N GLU A 284 -5.67 -45.31 28.18
CA GLU A 284 -5.66 -46.12 29.40
C GLU A 284 -7.07 -46.62 29.78
N ALA A 285 -8.10 -45.77 29.65
CA ALA A 285 -9.48 -46.18 29.89
C ALA A 285 -9.97 -47.25 28.89
N GLU A 286 -9.65 -47.09 27.60
CA GLU A 286 -9.95 -48.09 26.57
C GLU A 286 -9.22 -49.42 26.83
N GLN A 287 -7.98 -49.37 27.32
CA GLN A 287 -7.22 -50.59 27.65
C GLN A 287 -7.83 -51.30 28.87
N LYS A 288 -8.17 -50.57 29.95
CA LYS A 288 -8.83 -51.16 31.12
C LYS A 288 -10.18 -51.78 30.77
N ALA A 289 -10.98 -51.13 29.92
CA ALA A 289 -12.26 -51.66 29.47
C ALA A 289 -12.09 -52.97 28.66
N LYS A 290 -11.07 -53.07 27.81
CA LYS A 290 -10.74 -54.31 27.10
C LYS A 290 -10.30 -55.43 28.04
N GLU A 291 -9.49 -55.12 29.05
CA GLU A 291 -9.05 -56.09 30.05
C GLU A 291 -10.22 -56.61 30.90
N GLU A 292 -11.18 -55.75 31.29
CA GLU A 292 -12.40 -56.15 31.99
C GLU A 292 -13.32 -57.03 31.12
N GLN A 293 -13.51 -56.71 29.84
CA GLN A 293 -14.26 -57.57 28.91
C GLN A 293 -13.61 -58.95 28.77
N THR A 294 -12.28 -59.01 28.67
CA THR A 294 -11.55 -60.28 28.53
C THR A 294 -11.67 -61.14 29.80
N LYS A 295 -11.69 -60.52 30.99
CA LYS A 295 -11.92 -61.21 32.27
C LYS A 295 -13.36 -61.73 32.41
N GLN A 296 -14.36 -60.96 31.97
CA GLN A 296 -15.75 -61.42 31.97
C GLN A 296 -16.00 -62.59 31.00
N GLU A 297 -15.29 -62.65 29.86
CA GLU A 297 -15.33 -63.82 28.96
C GLU A 297 -14.60 -65.06 29.51
N THR A 298 -13.65 -64.89 30.44
CA THR A 298 -12.90 -66.03 31.04
C THR A 298 -13.49 -66.56 32.35
N GLU A 299 -14.38 -65.81 33.01
CA GLU A 299 -15.11 -66.25 34.23
C GLU A 299 -16.55 -66.72 33.96
N ALA A 300 -17.01 -66.74 32.69
CA ALA A 300 -18.27 -67.40 32.36
C ALA A 300 -18.14 -68.92 32.65
N PRO A 301 -19.06 -69.51 33.44
CA PRO A 301 -19.01 -70.94 33.71
C PRO A 301 -19.13 -71.70 32.40
N ALA A 302 -18.30 -72.74 32.24
CA ALA A 302 -18.36 -73.66 31.12
C ALA A 302 -19.71 -74.40 31.14
N GLU A 303 -20.74 -73.79 30.56
CA GLU A 303 -21.89 -74.54 30.08
C GLU A 303 -21.45 -75.34 28.86
N GLU A 304 -21.69 -76.65 28.93
CA GLU A 304 -21.57 -77.60 27.83
C GLU A 304 -22.37 -77.10 26.62
N SER A 305 -21.70 -76.39 25.72
CA SER A 305 -22.26 -76.11 24.40
C SER A 305 -22.11 -77.36 23.54
N HIS A 306 -23.15 -78.19 23.56
CA HIS A 306 -23.44 -79.09 22.45
C HIS A 306 -23.59 -78.26 21.17
N SER A 307 -22.49 -78.10 20.44
CA SER A 307 -22.51 -77.59 19.07
C SER A 307 -23.09 -78.66 18.15
N SER A 308 -24.42 -78.62 18.02
CA SER A 308 -25.13 -79.25 16.91
C SER A 308 -24.78 -78.50 15.63
N ASN A 309 -24.03 -79.12 14.72
CA ASN A 309 -23.95 -78.64 13.35
C ASN A 309 -24.55 -79.66 12.40
N SER A 310 -25.39 -79.15 11.51
CA SER A 310 -26.33 -79.87 10.66
C SER A 310 -25.64 -80.94 9.81
N GLY A 311 -26.06 -82.20 9.95
CA GLY A 311 -25.60 -83.29 9.09
C GLY A 311 -25.67 -84.69 9.69
N GLY A 312 -25.96 -84.82 10.99
CA GLY A 312 -26.05 -86.12 11.66
C GLY A 312 -24.70 -86.78 11.95
N TYR A 313 -23.61 -86.01 11.91
CA TYR A 313 -22.26 -86.44 12.25
C TYR A 313 -21.66 -85.59 13.38
N TYR A 314 -20.85 -86.20 14.24
CA TYR A 314 -20.07 -85.51 15.26
C TYR A 314 -18.62 -86.01 15.26
N ARG A 315 -17.67 -85.16 15.69
CA ARG A 315 -16.24 -85.49 15.73
C ARG A 315 -15.81 -85.75 17.17
N ASP A 316 -15.15 -86.88 17.43
CA ASP A 316 -14.63 -87.20 18.76
C ASP A 316 -13.34 -86.41 19.08
N LYS A 317 -12.91 -86.47 20.34
CA LYS A 317 -11.68 -85.83 20.84
C LYS A 317 -10.39 -86.33 20.15
N ASN A 318 -10.45 -87.47 19.46
CA ASN A 318 -9.34 -88.03 18.69
C ASN A 318 -9.42 -87.67 17.20
N GLY A 319 -10.34 -86.77 16.82
CA GLY A 319 -10.52 -86.28 15.46
C GLY A 319 -11.30 -87.22 14.53
N ARG A 320 -11.94 -88.28 15.04
CA ARG A 320 -12.69 -89.26 14.24
C ARG A 320 -14.15 -88.86 14.11
N TRP A 321 -14.73 -89.04 12.92
CA TRP A 321 -16.14 -88.76 12.68
C TRP A 321 -17.03 -89.96 13.01
N HIS A 322 -18.15 -89.68 13.66
CA HIS A 322 -19.20 -90.62 14.05
C HIS A 322 -20.55 -90.20 13.47
N ARG A 323 -21.40 -91.17 13.17
CA ARG A 323 -22.82 -90.95 12.84
C ARG A 323 -23.61 -90.71 14.12
N SER A 324 -24.85 -90.24 13.99
CA SER A 324 -25.80 -90.08 15.09
C SER A 324 -26.05 -91.36 15.92
N ASN A 325 -25.83 -92.55 15.35
CA ASN A 325 -25.93 -93.83 16.07
C ASN A 325 -24.63 -94.29 16.75
N GLY A 326 -23.62 -93.43 16.83
CA GLY A 326 -22.34 -93.66 17.51
C GLY A 326 -21.30 -94.49 16.74
N LYS A 327 -21.67 -95.10 15.60
CA LYS A 327 -20.71 -95.82 14.75
C LYS A 327 -19.83 -94.85 13.97
N PHE A 328 -18.61 -95.28 13.65
CA PHE A 328 -17.70 -94.49 12.80
C PHE A 328 -18.33 -94.19 11.43
N ALA A 329 -18.13 -92.96 10.97
CA ALA A 329 -18.43 -92.56 9.60
C ALA A 329 -17.30 -93.02 8.68
N SER A 330 -17.65 -93.57 7.53
CA SER A 330 -16.68 -93.96 6.51
C SER A 330 -16.11 -92.72 5.81
N LYS A 331 -14.92 -92.86 5.21
CA LYS A 331 -14.27 -91.79 4.43
C LYS A 331 -15.14 -91.27 3.27
N LYS A 332 -16.00 -92.12 2.72
CA LYS A 332 -16.97 -91.75 1.68
C LYS A 332 -18.05 -90.83 2.24
N GLU A 333 -18.63 -91.19 3.37
CA GLU A 333 -19.69 -90.41 4.04
C GLU A 333 -19.20 -89.04 4.52
N ILE A 334 -17.96 -88.97 5.04
CA ILE A 334 -17.34 -87.70 5.47
C ILE A 334 -17.16 -86.75 4.28
N ARG A 335 -16.70 -87.27 3.13
CA ARG A 335 -16.54 -86.48 1.91
C ARG A 335 -17.88 -86.04 1.33
N GLU A 336 -18.87 -86.93 1.28
CA GLU A 336 -20.22 -86.62 0.77
C GLU A 336 -20.93 -85.58 1.65
N ALA A 337 -20.66 -85.57 2.95
CA ALA A 337 -21.16 -84.56 3.88
C ALA A 337 -20.37 -83.23 3.87
N GLY A 338 -19.35 -83.09 3.01
CA GLY A 338 -18.51 -81.89 2.94
C GLY A 338 -17.62 -81.68 4.17
N LEU A 339 -17.43 -82.72 4.99
CA LEU A 339 -16.65 -82.68 6.22
C LEU A 339 -15.16 -82.92 5.91
N GLN A 340 -14.27 -82.22 6.62
CA GLN A 340 -12.83 -82.44 6.51
C GLN A 340 -12.44 -83.72 7.24
N TRP A 341 -11.60 -84.54 6.60
CA TRP A 341 -11.10 -85.79 7.16
C TRP A 341 -10.23 -85.55 8.41
#